data_AF-D5RLR5-F1
#
_entry.id   AF-D5RLR5-F1
#
_cell.length_a   1.000
_cell.length_b   1.000
_cell.length_c   1.000
_cell.angle_alpha   90.00
_cell.angle_beta   90.00
_cell.angle_gamma   90.00
#
_symmetry.space_group_name_H-M   'P 1'
#
loop_
_entity.id
_entity.type
_entity.pdbx_description
1 polymer ?
#
loop_
_entity_poly.entity_id
_entity_poly.type
_entity_poly.pdbx_seq_one_letter_code
_entity_poly.pdbx_strand_id
1 'polypeptide(L)'
;MRLARLAAAGLLALGTAAAQAQGTGPGPGPETMFRELDRPLQALLDEGWQITGMAGNLGGLGFVLQREGKWVTCTLVSRREDTRSRCMALN
;
A
#
# COMPACT_ATOMS: atom_id res chain seq x y z
N MET A 1 -55.71 -3.05 -50.67
CA MET A 1 -55.53 -4.40 -50.09
C MET A 1 -54.05 -4.67 -49.94
N ARG A 2 -53.64 -5.13 -48.75
CA ARG A 2 -52.25 -5.27 -48.30
C ARG A 2 -51.58 -6.45 -48.99
N LEU A 3 -50.36 -6.27 -49.50
CA LEU A 3 -49.45 -7.37 -49.79
C LEU A 3 -48.18 -7.19 -48.98
N ALA A 4 -47.93 -8.20 -48.16
CA ALA A 4 -46.80 -8.38 -47.28
C ALA A 4 -45.48 -8.47 -48.04
N ARG A 5 -44.37 -8.18 -47.34
CA ARG A 5 -43.09 -8.86 -47.53
C ARG A 5 -42.24 -8.66 -46.27
N LEU A 6 -42.06 -9.77 -45.55
CA LEU A 6 -40.93 -9.97 -44.63
C LEU A 6 -39.63 -9.97 -45.43
N ALA A 7 -38.58 -9.35 -44.90
CA ALA A 7 -37.19 -9.69 -45.16
C ALA A 7 -36.37 -9.14 -43.98
N ALA A 8 -35.83 -10.03 -43.15
CA ALA A 8 -34.44 -10.49 -43.22
C ALA A 8 -33.54 -9.57 -42.37
N ALA A 9 -33.22 -10.00 -41.15
CA ALA A 9 -31.95 -10.69 -40.89
C ALA A 9 -30.75 -9.77 -41.14
N GLY A 10 -30.54 -8.81 -40.23
CA GLY A 10 -29.28 -8.10 -40.10
C GLY A 10 -28.52 -8.64 -38.89
N LEU A 11 -27.82 -9.76 -39.07
CA LEU A 11 -26.74 -10.17 -38.16
C LEU A 11 -25.61 -9.15 -38.32
N LEU A 12 -25.60 -8.11 -37.48
CA LEU A 12 -24.43 -7.26 -37.32
C LEU A 12 -23.47 -7.97 -36.37
N ALA A 13 -22.44 -8.52 -36.99
CA ALA A 13 -21.24 -9.05 -36.36
C ALA A 13 -20.72 -8.04 -35.31
N LEU A 14 -21.06 -8.29 -34.06
CA LEU A 14 -20.36 -7.71 -32.92
C LEU A 14 -18.99 -8.36 -32.87
N GLY A 15 -18.03 -7.63 -33.44
CA GLY A 15 -16.62 -7.97 -33.38
C GLY A 15 -16.26 -8.34 -31.96
N THR A 16 -15.74 -9.54 -31.78
CA THR A 16 -15.05 -9.98 -30.58
C THR A 16 -13.84 -9.08 -30.42
N ALA A 17 -14.04 -7.95 -29.74
CA ALA A 17 -12.95 -7.20 -29.15
C ALA A 17 -12.25 -8.17 -28.21
N ALA A 18 -11.11 -8.70 -28.66
CA ALA A 18 -10.19 -9.42 -27.82
C ALA A 18 -9.83 -8.46 -26.68
N ALA A 19 -10.47 -8.67 -25.53
CA ALA A 19 -10.00 -8.13 -24.27
C ALA A 19 -8.61 -8.73 -24.08
N GLN A 20 -7.59 -7.99 -24.53
CA GLN A 20 -6.22 -8.23 -24.12
C GLN A 20 -6.25 -7.99 -22.61
N ALA A 21 -6.41 -9.07 -21.85
CA ALA A 21 -6.08 -9.11 -20.46
C ALA A 21 -4.60 -8.73 -20.39
N GLN A 22 -4.34 -7.43 -20.24
CA GLN A 22 -3.06 -6.91 -19.83
C GLN A 22 -2.86 -7.52 -18.45
N GLY A 23 -2.16 -8.65 -18.44
CA GLY A 23 -1.60 -9.18 -17.23
C GLY A 23 -0.80 -8.05 -16.62
N THR A 24 -1.37 -7.44 -15.59
CA THR A 24 -0.64 -6.70 -14.57
C THR A 24 0.22 -7.73 -13.84
N GLY A 25 1.21 -8.29 -14.55
CA GLY A 25 2.40 -8.77 -13.89
C GLY A 25 2.90 -7.62 -13.02
N PRO A 26 3.45 -7.89 -11.83
CA PRO A 26 4.06 -6.84 -11.04
C PRO A 26 5.14 -6.21 -11.93
N GLY A 27 4.84 -5.05 -12.52
CA GLY A 27 5.86 -4.15 -13.00
C GLY A 27 6.80 -3.88 -11.82
N PRO A 28 8.02 -3.42 -12.05
CA PRO A 28 8.88 -2.98 -10.95
C PRO A 28 8.15 -1.85 -10.22
N GLY A 29 7.40 -2.21 -9.19
CA GLY A 29 6.81 -1.26 -8.26
C GLY A 29 7.96 -0.53 -7.58
N PRO A 30 7.72 0.68 -7.05
CA PRO A 30 8.74 1.33 -6.25
C PRO A 30 9.21 0.36 -5.17
N GLU A 31 10.49 0.01 -5.18
CA GLU A 31 11.08 -0.80 -4.13
C GLU A 31 10.97 0.00 -2.83
N THR A 32 10.08 -0.42 -1.93
CA THR A 32 10.03 0.16 -0.59
C THR A 32 11.33 -0.22 0.11
N MET A 33 12.28 0.69 0.12
CA MET A 33 13.57 0.50 0.76
C MET A 33 13.42 0.69 2.26
N PHE A 34 13.39 -0.41 3.01
CA PHE A 34 13.38 -0.38 4.47
C PHE A 34 14.80 -0.13 4.98
N ARG A 35 15.11 1.10 5.37
CA ARG A 35 16.40 1.44 5.97
C ARG A 35 16.26 1.61 7.48
N GLU A 36 17.03 0.85 8.25
CA GLU A 36 17.12 1.05 9.69
C GLU A 36 17.71 2.43 10.02
N LEU A 37 17.06 3.12 10.95
CA LEU A 37 17.50 4.41 11.48
C LEU A 37 18.23 4.19 12.79
N ASP A 38 19.42 4.76 12.91
CA ASP A 38 20.15 4.86 14.17
C ASP A 38 19.59 5.99 15.05
N ARG A 39 18.27 5.96 15.26
CA ARG A 39 17.50 6.93 16.06
C ARG A 39 16.38 6.19 16.79
N PRO A 40 16.25 6.36 18.12
CA PRO A 40 15.14 5.80 18.85
C PRO A 40 13.84 6.56 18.56
N LEU A 41 12.70 5.93 18.85
CA LEU A 41 11.36 6.52 18.70
C LEU A 41 11.28 7.89 19.39
N GLN A 42 11.77 8.00 20.62
CA GLN A 42 11.73 9.26 21.37
C GLN A 42 12.43 10.41 20.62
N ALA A 43 13.60 10.17 20.03
CA ALA A 43 14.33 11.20 19.29
C ALA A 43 13.55 11.68 18.07
N LEU A 44 12.85 10.78 17.37
CA LEU A 44 11.98 11.16 16.25
C LEU A 44 10.78 12.00 16.73
N LEU A 45 10.17 11.66 17.87
CA LEU A 45 9.09 12.45 18.45
C LEU A 45 9.58 13.85 18.85
N ASP A 46 10.76 13.95 19.47
CA ASP A 46 11.38 15.22 19.88
C ASP A 46 11.73 16.10 18.66
N GLU A 47 12.03 15.48 17.51
CA GLU A 47 12.23 16.16 16.22
C GLU A 47 10.92 16.60 15.55
N GLY A 48 9.76 16.28 16.11
CA GLY A 48 8.45 16.69 15.60
C GLY A 48 7.80 15.71 14.63
N TRP A 49 8.29 14.47 14.53
CA TRP A 49 7.57 13.42 13.80
C TRP A 49 6.25 13.09 14.49
N GLN A 50 5.19 12.94 13.71
CA GLN A 50 3.83 12.72 14.23
C GLN A 50 3.44 11.26 14.11
N ILE A 51 2.89 10.67 15.17
CA ILE A 51 2.33 9.32 15.13
C ILE A 51 0.99 9.37 14.36
N THR A 52 0.92 8.68 13.23
CA THR A 52 -0.28 8.59 12.38
C THR A 52 -0.97 7.23 12.48
N GLY A 53 -0.32 6.24 13.08
CA GLY A 53 -0.86 4.90 13.26
C GLY A 53 -0.14 4.15 14.37
N MET A 54 -0.88 3.22 15.00
CA MET A 54 -0.37 2.37 16.07
C MET A 54 -0.98 0.98 15.95
N ALA A 55 -0.18 -0.05 16.22
CA ALA A 55 -0.62 -1.44 16.30
C ALA A 55 0.14 -2.14 17.42
N GLY A 56 -0.52 -3.02 18.18
CA GLY A 56 0.11 -3.74 19.28
C GLY A 56 -0.15 -5.25 19.20
N ASN A 57 0.83 -6.05 19.62
CA ASN A 57 0.68 -7.49 19.82
C ASN A 57 1.57 -7.96 20.98
N LEU A 58 1.60 -9.28 21.25
CA LEU A 58 2.42 -9.87 22.31
C LEU A 58 3.93 -9.64 22.14
N GLY A 59 4.38 -9.22 20.95
CA GLY A 59 5.79 -8.93 20.63
C GLY A 59 6.20 -7.46 20.75
N GLY A 60 5.25 -6.54 21.02
CA GLY A 60 5.55 -5.12 21.20
C GLY A 60 4.49 -4.18 20.62
N LEU A 61 4.84 -2.89 20.56
CA LEU A 61 4.03 -1.82 20.01
C LEU A 61 4.68 -1.26 18.73
N GLY A 62 3.98 -1.34 17.62
CA GLY A 62 4.35 -0.72 16.35
C GLY A 62 3.71 0.67 16.20
N PHE A 63 4.49 1.62 15.67
CA PHE A 63 4.07 2.97 15.38
C PHE A 63 4.40 3.30 13.93
N VAL A 64 3.51 4.05 13.28
CA VAL A 64 3.77 4.71 11.99
C VAL A 64 3.90 6.21 12.27
N LEU A 65 5.01 6.79 11.85
CA LEU A 65 5.32 8.20 12.01
C LEU A 65 5.39 8.87 10.64
N GLN A 66 4.97 10.13 10.59
CA GLN A 66 5.03 10.96 9.39
C GLN A 66 5.65 12.32 9.70
N ARG A 67 6.47 12.80 8.77
CA ARG A 67 6.94 14.19 8.73
C ARG A 67 7.21 14.60 7.29
N GLU A 68 6.62 15.71 6.84
CA GLU A 68 6.90 16.31 5.52
C GLU A 68 6.81 15.29 4.37
N GLY A 69 5.81 14.41 4.41
CA GLY A 69 5.60 13.36 3.40
C GLY A 69 6.51 12.13 3.51
N LYS A 70 7.47 12.12 4.46
CA LYS A 70 8.29 10.95 4.79
C LYS A 70 7.61 10.10 5.84
N TRP A 71 7.87 8.80 5.78
CA TRP A 71 7.26 7.82 6.65
C TRP A 71 8.33 6.99 7.35
N VAL A 72 8.10 6.71 8.64
CA VAL A 72 8.95 5.85 9.46
C VAL A 72 8.06 4.88 10.21
N THR A 73 8.47 3.62 10.31
CA THR A 73 7.87 2.66 11.24
C THR A 73 8.80 2.46 12.42
N CYS A 74 8.27 2.39 13.63
CA CYS A 74 9.04 2.09 14.82
C CYS A 74 8.38 0.95 15.60
N THR A 75 9.16 -0.01 16.06
CA THR A 75 8.69 -1.07 16.97
C THR A 75 9.33 -0.87 18.33
N LEU A 76 8.52 -0.71 19.36
CA LEU A 76 8.90 -0.69 20.76
C LEU A 76 8.80 -2.10 21.33
N VAL A 77 9.93 -2.62 21.82
CA VAL A 77 10.01 -3.91 22.48
C VAL A 77 10.46 -3.67 23.92
N SER A 78 9.60 -4.05 24.87
CA SER A 78 9.92 -4.01 26.30
C SER A 78 10.27 -5.42 26.78
N ARG A 79 11.47 -5.58 27.33
CA ARG A 79 11.85 -6.72 28.16
C ARG A 79 12.00 -6.22 29.59
N ARG A 80 11.87 -7.10 30.59
CA ARG A 80 11.74 -6.77 32.04
C ARG A 80 12.43 -5.49 32.53
N GLU A 81 13.67 -5.25 32.11
CA GLU A 81 14.50 -4.14 32.59
C GLU A 81 14.92 -3.17 31.47
N ASP A 82 14.48 -3.39 30.22
CA ASP A 82 14.99 -2.68 29.05
C ASP A 82 13.89 -2.48 28.00
N THR A 83 13.61 -1.22 27.67
CA THR A 83 12.69 -0.83 26.60
C THR A 83 13.49 -0.21 25.47
N ARG A 84 13.47 -0.86 24.30
CA ARG A 84 14.16 -0.38 23.11
C ARG A 84 13.20 -0.19 21.95
N SER A 85 13.50 0.80 21.12
CA SER A 85 12.80 1.03 19.86
C SER A 85 13.71 0.74 18.68
N ARG A 86 13.18 0.10 17.64
CA ARG A 86 13.85 -0.05 16.35
C ARG A 86 13.02 0.66 15.29
N CYS A 87 13.62 1.59 14.56
CA CYS A 87 12.93 2.43 13.59
C CYS A 87 13.45 2.20 12.16
N MET A 88 12.54 2.21 11.18
CA MET A 88 12.81 1.96 9.77
C MET A 88 12.20 3.08 8.93
N ALA A 89 12.98 3.73 8.07
CA ALA A 89 12.45 4.63 7.05
C ALA A 89 11.76 3.83 5.93
N LEU A 90 10.62 4.36 5.47
CA LEU A 90 9.91 3.89 4.30
C LEU A 90 10.14 4.91 3.18
N ASN A 91 10.92 4.52 2.17
CA ASN A 91 11.15 5.32 0.96
C ASN A 91 10.28 4.79 -0.18
#